data_AF-A0A950IH66-F1
#
_entry.id   AF-A0A950IH66-F1
#
_cell.length_a   1.000
_cell.length_b   1.000
_cell.length_c   1.000
_cell.angle_alpha   90.00
_cell.angle_beta   90.00
_cell.angle_gamma   90.00
#
_symmetry.space_group_name_H-M   'P 1'
#
loop_
_entity.id
_entity.type
_entity.pdbx_description
1 polymer ?
#
loop_
_entity_poly.entity_id
_entity_poly.type
_entity_poly.pdbx_seq_one_letter_code
_entity_poly.pdbx_strand_id
1 'polypeptide(L)'
;MTKHFRTAAAAAGLLAALALPVASSAASSTSGSPQQYTMQTRFADEYHGGEWDATMVLTVYPNGIVQGTYRPQDGGWKSVTGGVDGQQIWLDIGMMHPLHLTGTFRNGELRTIAAIPGPDTYTLESTSVTRSG
;
A
#
# COMPACT_ATOMS: atom_id res chain seq x y z
N MET A 1 -24.90 -9.64 -73.31
CA MET A 1 -23.65 -9.51 -72.53
C MET A 1 -24.02 -9.38 -71.06
N THR A 2 -23.52 -10.33 -70.25
CA THR A 2 -23.31 -10.35 -68.78
C THR A 2 -23.54 -9.01 -68.03
N LYS A 3 -24.15 -8.95 -66.84
CA LYS A 3 -23.68 -9.61 -65.59
C LYS A 3 -24.80 -9.69 -64.53
N HIS A 4 -24.70 -10.76 -63.74
CA HIS A 4 -25.45 -11.07 -62.53
C HIS A 4 -25.22 -10.04 -61.41
N PHE A 5 -26.29 -9.71 -60.67
CA PHE A 5 -26.15 -9.26 -59.28
C PHE A 5 -26.77 -10.32 -58.35
N ARG A 6 -25.86 -11.15 -57.85
CA ARG A 6 -25.91 -11.84 -56.55
C ARG A 6 -25.98 -10.73 -55.47
N THR A 7 -26.56 -10.85 -54.27
CA THR A 7 -26.62 -11.93 -53.28
C THR A 7 -27.53 -11.35 -52.16
N ALA A 8 -28.60 -12.02 -51.77
CA ALA A 8 -28.67 -12.90 -50.60
C ALA A 8 -28.43 -12.21 -49.24
N ALA A 9 -29.53 -12.09 -48.51
CA ALA A 9 -29.72 -12.22 -47.07
C ALA A 9 -28.51 -12.65 -46.21
N ALA A 10 -28.34 -11.97 -45.07
CA ALA A 10 -28.41 -12.58 -43.74
C ALA A 10 -28.07 -11.53 -42.67
N ALA A 11 -29.10 -10.90 -42.10
CA ALA A 11 -28.99 -10.19 -40.84
C ALA A 11 -29.46 -11.15 -39.74
N ALA A 12 -28.54 -11.82 -39.05
CA ALA A 12 -28.81 -12.43 -37.75
C ALA A 12 -27.50 -12.92 -37.12
N GLY A 13 -27.26 -12.48 -35.89
CA GLY A 13 -26.34 -13.18 -34.98
C GLY A 13 -25.03 -12.47 -34.73
N LEU A 14 -25.03 -11.52 -33.79
CA LEU A 14 -23.88 -11.34 -32.87
C LEU A 14 -24.28 -10.49 -31.65
N LEU A 15 -25.26 -10.95 -30.86
CA LEU A 15 -25.61 -10.35 -29.56
C LEU A 15 -25.68 -11.46 -28.50
N ALA A 16 -24.53 -12.06 -28.19
CA ALA A 16 -24.44 -13.07 -27.12
C ALA A 16 -23.10 -13.06 -26.35
N ALA A 17 -22.28 -12.02 -26.47
CA ALA A 17 -20.91 -12.02 -25.92
C ALA A 17 -20.67 -11.10 -24.70
N LEU A 18 -21.71 -10.61 -24.01
CA LEU A 18 -21.54 -9.69 -22.87
C LEU A 18 -21.91 -10.26 -21.49
N ALA A 19 -22.15 -11.56 -21.37
CA ALA A 19 -22.38 -12.20 -20.07
C ALA A 19 -21.17 -13.04 -19.64
N LEU A 20 -19.99 -12.42 -19.54
CA LEU A 20 -18.90 -13.00 -18.77
C LEU A 20 -19.19 -12.71 -17.29
N PRO A 21 -19.41 -13.72 -16.44
CA PRO A 21 -19.45 -13.51 -15.01
C PRO A 21 -18.04 -13.07 -14.59
N VAL A 22 -17.89 -11.77 -14.33
CA VAL A 22 -16.75 -11.25 -13.58
C VAL A 22 -16.87 -11.87 -12.20
N ALA A 23 -16.21 -13.02 -11.99
CA ALA A 23 -16.04 -13.61 -10.68
C ALA A 23 -15.18 -12.62 -9.89
N SER A 24 -15.85 -11.66 -9.25
CA SER A 24 -15.26 -10.84 -8.21
C SER A 24 -14.89 -11.80 -7.09
N SER A 25 -13.61 -12.17 -6.99
CA SER A 25 -13.10 -12.88 -5.82
C SER A 25 -13.42 -12.01 -4.61
N ALA A 26 -14.44 -12.39 -3.86
CA ALA A 26 -14.71 -11.81 -2.56
C ALA A 26 -13.42 -11.94 -1.75
N ALA A 27 -12.87 -10.82 -1.29
CA ALA A 27 -11.68 -10.82 -0.46
C ALA A 27 -11.92 -11.78 0.70
N SER A 28 -11.21 -12.90 0.70
CA SER A 28 -11.26 -13.86 1.79
C SER A 28 -11.06 -13.08 3.09
N SER A 29 -12.05 -13.09 3.96
CA SER A 29 -11.91 -12.53 5.29
C SER A 29 -10.87 -13.37 6.02
N THR A 30 -9.60 -12.96 5.94
CA THR A 30 -8.51 -13.65 6.62
C THR A 30 -8.84 -13.66 8.11
N SER A 31 -9.09 -14.84 8.66
CA SER A 31 -9.32 -15.03 10.08
C SER A 31 -7.98 -14.97 10.81
N GLY A 32 -7.74 -13.89 11.55
CA GLY A 32 -6.58 -13.73 12.41
C GLY A 32 -6.81 -12.60 13.42
N SER A 33 -6.01 -12.55 14.48
CA SER A 33 -6.03 -11.40 15.40
C SER A 33 -5.15 -10.28 14.83
N PRO A 34 -5.56 -9.00 14.95
CA PRO A 34 -4.68 -7.88 14.65
C PRO A 34 -3.37 -8.00 15.42
N GLN A 35 -2.26 -7.59 14.80
CA GLN A 35 -0.93 -7.63 15.41
C GLN A 35 -0.42 -6.21 15.59
N GLN A 36 0.00 -5.86 16.80
CA GLN A 36 0.55 -4.55 17.09
C GLN A 36 2.08 -4.59 17.11
N TYR A 37 2.69 -3.57 16.54
CA TYR A 37 4.12 -3.37 16.45
C TYR A 37 4.42 -1.96 16.96
N THR A 38 5.20 -1.87 18.03
CA THR A 38 5.81 -0.61 18.47
C THR A 38 7.25 -0.62 17.99
N MET A 39 7.65 0.38 17.23
CA MET A 39 8.99 0.47 16.65
C MET A 39 9.58 1.85 16.86
N GLN A 40 10.89 1.89 17.12
CA GLN A 40 11.65 3.12 16.90
C GLN A 40 12.03 3.16 15.44
N THR A 41 11.83 4.32 14.80
CA THR A 41 12.11 4.54 13.39
C THR A 41 13.09 5.67 13.26
N ARG A 42 13.94 5.57 12.25
CA ARG A 42 14.90 6.60 11.87
C ARG A 42 14.62 7.04 10.46
N PHE A 43 14.42 8.34 10.28
CA PHE A 43 14.36 8.96 8.97
C PHE A 43 15.77 9.43 8.60
N ALA A 44 16.24 9.05 7.41
CA ALA A 44 17.53 9.46 6.88
C ALA A 44 17.36 9.97 5.45
N ASP A 45 18.19 10.94 5.06
CA ASP A 45 18.36 11.31 3.67
C ASP A 45 19.78 10.95 3.20
N GLU A 46 19.99 10.93 1.89
CA GLU A 46 21.27 10.51 1.28
C GLU A 46 22.41 11.55 1.46
N TYR A 47 22.11 12.82 1.77
CA TYR A 47 23.06 13.95 1.66
C TYR A 47 23.25 14.80 2.93
N HIS A 48 22.41 14.61 3.93
CA HIS A 48 22.37 15.30 5.21
C HIS A 48 22.28 14.26 6.33
N GLY A 49 23.28 14.29 7.22
CA GLY A 49 23.24 13.57 8.49
C GLY A 49 22.22 14.21 9.43
N GLY A 50 20.94 14.02 9.16
CA GLY A 50 19.82 14.37 10.02
C GLY A 50 19.07 13.11 10.40
N GLU A 51 19.37 12.57 11.59
CA GLU A 51 18.69 11.40 12.13
C GLU A 51 17.43 11.90 12.85
N TRP A 52 16.26 11.75 12.24
CA TRP A 52 15.03 11.96 13.00
C TRP A 52 14.59 10.63 13.58
N ASP A 53 14.86 10.47 14.86
CA ASP A 53 14.29 9.39 15.64
C ASP A 53 12.81 9.69 15.91
N ALA A 54 12.01 8.64 15.79
CA ALA A 54 10.59 8.69 15.99
C ALA A 54 10.07 7.38 16.54
N THR A 55 8.94 7.42 17.23
CA THR A 55 8.22 6.21 17.63
C THR A 55 7.02 6.01 16.71
N MET A 56 6.90 4.81 16.15
CA MET A 56 5.77 4.39 15.35
C MET A 56 5.06 3.21 16.02
N VAL A 57 3.74 3.27 16.11
CA VAL A 57 2.90 2.17 16.59
C VAL A 57 1.97 1.78 15.45
N LEU A 58 2.12 0.57 14.92
CA LEU A 58 1.31 0.04 13.84
C LEU A 58 0.49 -1.15 14.33
N THR A 59 -0.77 -1.20 13.94
CA THR A 59 -1.63 -2.36 14.03
C THR A 59 -1.85 -2.89 12.61
N VAL A 60 -1.41 -4.12 12.37
CA VAL A 60 -1.58 -4.82 11.10
C VAL A 60 -2.73 -5.80 11.25
N TYR A 61 -3.78 -5.60 10.48
CA TYR A 61 -4.95 -6.47 10.44
C TYR A 61 -4.70 -7.65 9.47
N PRO A 62 -5.33 -8.81 9.69
CA PRO A 62 -5.11 -10.00 8.84
C PRO A 62 -5.50 -9.81 7.37
N ASN A 63 -6.35 -8.83 7.07
CA ASN A 63 -6.75 -8.46 5.73
C ASN A 63 -5.73 -7.52 5.04
N GLY A 64 -4.59 -7.26 5.67
CA GLY A 64 -3.53 -6.41 5.14
C GLY A 64 -3.71 -4.92 5.46
N ILE A 65 -4.80 -4.50 6.10
CA ILE A 65 -4.96 -3.09 6.49
C ILE A 65 -3.94 -2.74 7.59
N VAL A 66 -3.31 -1.57 7.48
CA VAL A 66 -2.42 -1.02 8.49
C VAL A 66 -3.02 0.27 9.05
N GLN A 67 -3.06 0.38 10.37
CA GLN A 67 -3.45 1.60 11.08
C GLN A 67 -2.47 1.88 12.19
N GLY A 68 -2.23 3.14 12.54
CA GLY A 68 -1.26 3.45 13.56
C GLY A 68 -1.09 4.90 13.89
N THR A 69 -0.04 5.17 14.65
CA THR A 69 0.41 6.52 14.99
C THR A 69 1.91 6.63 14.83
N TYR A 70 2.35 7.84 14.49
CA TYR A 70 3.75 8.21 14.33
C TYR A 70 4.03 9.47 15.13
N ARG A 71 5.09 9.46 15.94
CA ARG A 71 5.52 10.63 16.72
C ARG A 71 7.01 10.89 16.45
N PRO A 72 7.34 11.94 15.69
CA PRO A 72 8.71 12.41 15.61
C PRO A 72 9.13 13.01 16.96
N GLN A 73 10.42 12.97 17.29
CA GLN A 73 10.95 13.46 18.56
C GLN A 73 10.54 14.91 18.87
N ASP A 74 10.57 15.78 17.86
CA ASP A 74 10.29 17.22 18.01
C ASP A 74 8.85 17.63 17.65
N GLY A 75 7.94 16.67 17.45
CA GLY A 75 6.59 16.95 16.95
C GLY A 75 5.45 16.24 17.67
N GLY A 76 4.24 16.54 17.21
CA GLY A 76 3.01 15.92 17.69
C GLY A 76 2.75 14.55 17.06
N TRP A 77 1.81 13.82 17.64
CA TRP A 77 1.30 12.57 17.09
C TRP A 77 0.61 12.82 15.73
N LYS A 78 0.96 11.96 14.76
CA LYS A 78 0.34 11.90 13.43
C LYS A 78 -0.31 10.54 13.25
N SER A 79 -1.46 10.50 12.59
CA SER A 79 -2.08 9.24 12.18
C SER A 79 -1.24 8.55 11.10
N VAL A 80 -1.23 7.23 11.10
CA VAL A 80 -0.66 6.41 10.03
C VAL A 80 -1.76 5.50 9.49
N THR A 81 -1.91 5.48 8.18
CA THR A 81 -2.79 4.54 7.47
C THR A 81 -2.01 3.85 6.37
N GLY A 82 -2.36 2.63 6.02
CA GLY A 82 -1.59 1.91 5.02
C GLY A 82 -2.14 0.55 4.68
N GLY A 83 -1.32 -0.21 3.96
CA GLY A 83 -1.60 -1.59 3.60
C GLY A 83 -0.32 -2.41 3.50
N VAL A 84 -0.42 -3.70 3.81
CA VAL A 84 0.62 -4.70 3.60
C VAL A 84 0.08 -5.80 2.66
N ASP A 85 0.87 -6.15 1.66
CA ASP A 85 0.62 -7.27 0.75
C ASP A 85 1.89 -8.14 0.64
N GLY A 86 1.84 -9.33 1.22
CA GLY A 86 3.01 -10.19 1.40
C GLY A 86 4.10 -9.51 2.24
N GLN A 87 5.18 -9.08 1.59
CA GLN A 87 6.27 -8.33 2.21
C GLN A 87 6.27 -6.85 1.84
N GLN A 88 5.41 -6.43 0.91
CA GLN A 88 5.34 -5.04 0.48
C GLN A 88 4.43 -4.27 1.42
N ILE A 89 4.82 -3.05 1.77
CA ILE A 89 4.03 -2.15 2.59
C ILE A 89 3.98 -0.77 1.97
N TRP A 90 2.85 -0.09 2.12
CA TRP A 90 2.73 1.34 1.90
C TRP A 90 2.08 1.99 3.12
N LEU A 91 2.54 3.19 3.46
CA LEU A 91 2.07 3.96 4.60
C LEU A 91 1.87 5.42 4.19
N ASP A 92 0.82 6.04 4.71
CA ASP A 92 0.53 7.46 4.64
C ASP A 92 0.59 8.03 6.06
N ILE A 93 1.50 8.98 6.29
CA ILE A 93 1.67 9.63 7.59
C ILE A 93 1.06 11.04 7.56
N GLY A 94 0.10 11.28 8.45
CA GLY A 94 -0.67 12.54 8.53
C GLY A 94 -1.97 12.51 7.71
N MET A 95 -2.86 13.49 7.94
CA MET A 95 -4.15 13.58 7.22
C MET A 95 -4.11 14.48 5.99
N MET A 96 -3.60 15.72 6.14
CA MET A 96 -3.51 16.67 5.02
C MET A 96 -2.12 16.57 4.41
N HIS A 97 -2.05 16.30 3.10
CA HIS A 97 -0.80 16.04 2.37
C HIS A 97 0.05 14.95 3.05
N PRO A 98 -0.46 13.71 3.09
CA PRO A 98 0.24 12.62 3.77
C PRO A 98 1.62 12.42 3.16
N LEU A 99 2.59 12.15 4.03
CA LEU A 99 3.87 11.63 3.59
C LEU A 99 3.66 10.16 3.20
N HIS A 100 3.68 9.89 1.90
CA HIS A 100 3.55 8.55 1.35
C HIS A 100 4.89 7.83 1.39
N LEU A 101 4.91 6.63 1.98
CA LEU A 101 6.06 5.75 2.11
C LEU A 101 5.73 4.41 1.45
N THR A 102 6.70 3.82 0.75
CA THR A 102 6.58 2.46 0.21
C THR A 102 7.83 1.67 0.51
N GLY A 103 7.71 0.36 0.68
CA GLY A 103 8.87 -0.50 0.87
C GLY A 103 8.50 -1.89 1.36
N THR A 104 9.28 -2.41 2.30
CA THR A 104 9.13 -3.76 2.82
C THR A 104 8.82 -3.79 4.31
N PHE A 105 7.96 -4.73 4.70
CA PHE A 105 7.65 -5.06 6.09
C PHE A 105 7.80 -6.56 6.32
N ARG A 106 8.78 -6.94 7.16
CA ARG A 106 9.09 -8.35 7.42
C ARG A 106 9.38 -8.55 8.90
N ASN A 107 8.66 -9.48 9.54
CA ASN A 107 8.83 -9.80 10.97
C ASN A 107 8.73 -8.58 11.90
N GLY A 108 8.02 -7.52 11.49
CA GLY A 108 7.92 -6.26 12.22
C GLY A 108 8.99 -5.22 11.87
N GLU A 109 10.03 -5.60 11.14
CA GLU A 109 11.02 -4.67 10.61
C GLU A 109 10.44 -3.91 9.40
N LEU A 110 10.57 -2.59 9.46
CA LEU A 110 10.09 -1.66 8.44
C LEU A 110 11.28 -1.06 7.70
N ARG A 111 11.24 -1.10 6.38
CA ARG A 111 12.21 -0.42 5.51
C ARG A 111 11.48 0.22 4.35
N THR A 112 11.41 1.54 4.33
CA THR A 112 10.60 2.29 3.37
C THR A 112 11.35 3.48 2.78
N ILE A 113 10.87 3.92 1.63
CA ILE A 113 11.32 5.12 0.92
C ILE A 113 10.12 6.07 0.86
N ALA A 114 10.36 7.34 1.15
CA ALA A 114 9.36 8.39 1.06
C ALA A 114 9.26 8.94 -0.36
N ALA A 115 8.03 9.12 -0.85
CA ALA A 115 7.74 9.73 -2.13
C ALA A 115 7.77 11.28 -2.00
N ILE A 116 8.95 11.84 -1.75
CA ILE A 116 9.17 13.29 -1.73
C ILE A 116 9.72 13.71 -3.10
N PRO A 117 9.06 14.65 -3.80
CA PRO A 117 9.60 15.18 -5.06
C PRO A 117 10.95 15.87 -4.83
N GLY A 118 12.00 15.39 -5.51
CA GLY A 118 13.35 15.93 -5.39
C GLY A 118 14.39 14.94 -5.93
N PRO A 119 15.67 15.37 -5.99
CA PRO A 119 16.78 14.45 -6.31
C PRO A 119 17.11 13.51 -5.15
N ASP A 120 16.69 13.85 -3.93
CA ASP A 120 17.09 13.17 -2.71
C ASP A 120 16.11 12.03 -2.36
N THR A 121 16.67 10.88 -2.02
CA THR A 121 15.90 9.76 -1.50
C THR A 121 15.85 9.85 0.02
N TYR A 122 14.65 9.79 0.56
CA TYR A 122 14.43 9.75 2.00
C TYR A 122 14.00 8.36 2.42
N THR A 123 14.70 7.75 3.36
CA THR A 123 14.36 6.43 3.89
C THR A 123 13.82 6.53 5.30
N LEU A 124 12.87 5.66 5.63
CA LEU A 124 12.40 5.43 6.98
C LEU A 124 12.58 3.95 7.30
N GLU A 125 13.41 3.68 8.31
CA GLU A 125 13.77 2.32 8.73
C GLU A 125 13.48 2.13 10.22
N SER A 126 13.04 0.94 10.61
CA SER A 126 12.90 0.57 12.03
C SER A 126 14.27 0.22 12.62
N THR A 127 14.61 0.80 13.76
CA THR A 127 15.85 0.50 14.51
C THR A 127 15.64 -0.49 15.64
N SER A 128 14.41 -0.57 16.16
CA SER A 128 13.98 -1.57 17.13
C SER A 128 12.50 -1.86 16.97
N VAL A 129 12.09 -3.09 17.28
CA VAL A 129 10.71 -3.55 17.10
C VAL A 129 10.27 -4.40 18.29
N THR A 130 9.14 -4.03 18.88
CA THR A 130 8.43 -4.80 19.89
C THR A 130 7.07 -5.19 19.33
N ARG A 131 6.81 -6.49 19.22
CA ARG A 131 5.51 -7.03 18.81
C ARG A 131 4.66 -7.34 20.04
N SER A 132 3.43 -6.86 20.06
CA SER A 132 2.40 -7.19 21.02
C SER A 132 1.19 -7.79 20.29
N GLY A 133 0.72 -8.95 20.75
CA GLY A 133 -0.36 -9.71 20.12
C GLY A 133 -0.70 -10.96 20.90
#